data_AF-A0A2P8GXQ3-F1
#
_entry.id   AF-A0A2P8GXQ3-F1
#
_cell.length_a   1.000
_cell.length_b   1.000
_cell.length_c   1.000
_cell.angle_alpha   90.00
_cell.angle_beta   90.00
_cell.angle_gamma   90.00
#
_symmetry.space_group_name_H-M   'P 1'
#
loop_
_entity.id
_entity.type
_entity.pdbx_description
1 polymer ?
#
loop_
_entity_poly.entity_id
_entity_poly.type
_entity_poly.pdbx_seq_one_letter_code
_entity_poly.pdbx_strand_id
1 'polypeptide(L)'
;MKIVAVCGAGVGTSGILKVNAERALARLDIEADVTASDVASLATTAADAQVILTSPELVDKIPPTWADIVVVQNYVDMAEIEQKLFDALG
;
A
#
# COMPACT_ATOMS: atom_id res chain seq x y z
N MET A 1 8.17 -9.42 -3.80
CA MET A 1 7.67 -8.15 -4.41
C MET A 1 7.79 -7.02 -3.40
N LYS A 2 7.91 -5.74 -3.81
CA LYS A 2 7.93 -4.58 -2.90
C LYS A 2 6.64 -3.78 -3.01
N ILE A 3 5.99 -3.56 -1.86
CA ILE A 3 4.74 -2.80 -1.72
C ILE A 3 4.99 -1.63 -0.77
N VAL A 4 4.59 -0.42 -1.16
CA VAL A 4 4.69 0.77 -0.31
C VAL A 4 3.30 1.18 0.14
N ALA A 5 3.06 1.16 1.46
CA ALA A 5 1.81 1.58 2.07
C ALA A 5 1.88 3.05 2.52
N VAL A 6 0.92 3.86 2.07
CA VAL A 6 0.81 5.29 2.39
C VAL A 6 -0.63 5.62 2.75
N CYS A 7 -0.88 6.18 3.92
CA CYS A 7 -2.26 6.45 4.36
C CYS A 7 -2.47 7.86 4.94
N GLY A 8 -1.48 8.73 4.80
CA GLY A 8 -1.62 10.17 5.10
C GLY A 8 -1.48 10.54 6.57
N ALA A 9 -1.03 11.78 6.78
CA ALA A 9 -0.77 12.45 8.06
C ALA A 9 0.38 11.92 8.94
N GLY A 10 1.03 10.80 8.61
CA GLY A 10 2.30 10.41 9.27
C GLY A 10 2.64 8.92 9.17
N VAL A 11 3.83 8.56 9.69
CA VAL A 11 4.35 7.18 9.67
C VAL A 11 3.50 6.21 10.51
N GLY A 12 2.84 6.69 11.57
CA GLY A 12 2.08 5.86 12.51
C GLY A 12 0.82 5.23 11.89
N THR A 13 0.04 6.01 11.15
CA THR A 13 -1.11 5.50 10.41
C THR A 13 -0.64 4.57 9.29
N SER A 14 0.50 4.87 8.63
CA SER A 14 1.02 4.04 7.54
C SER A 14 1.45 2.65 8.05
N GLY A 15 1.81 2.56 9.33
CA GLY A 15 2.07 1.28 10.00
C GLY A 15 0.85 0.37 10.09
N ILE A 16 -0.36 0.92 10.29
CA ILE A 16 -1.59 0.11 10.36
C ILE A 16 -1.87 -0.53 9.02
N LEU A 17 -1.84 0.27 7.94
CA LEU A 17 -2.05 -0.23 6.59
C LEU A 17 -0.99 -1.26 6.19
N LYS A 18 0.28 -1.02 6.56
CA LYS A 18 1.35 -2.00 6.37
C LYS A 18 1.03 -3.35 7.03
N VAL A 19 0.75 -3.36 8.33
CA VAL A 19 0.49 -4.60 9.09
C VAL A 19 -0.72 -5.35 8.53
N ASN A 20 -1.77 -4.63 8.13
CA ASN A 20 -2.95 -5.24 7.54
C ASN A 20 -2.69 -5.79 6.13
N ALA A 21 -1.89 -5.10 5.31
CA ALA A 21 -1.45 -5.60 4.02
C ALA A 21 -0.60 -6.87 4.16
N GLU A 22 0.37 -6.89 5.08
CA GLU A 22 1.19 -8.09 5.37
C GLU A 22 0.31 -9.30 5.75
N ARG A 23 -0.70 -9.08 6.60
CA ARG A 23 -1.66 -10.12 6.98
C ARG A 23 -2.51 -10.61 5.81
N ALA A 24 -2.96 -9.71 4.96
CA ALA A 24 -3.73 -10.07 3.77
C ALA A 24 -2.88 -10.89 2.79
N LEU A 25 -1.65 -10.47 2.51
CA LEU A 25 -0.71 -11.18 1.65
C LEU A 25 -0.40 -12.59 2.16
N ALA A 26 -0.22 -12.74 3.48
CA ALA A 26 -0.01 -14.05 4.10
C ALA A 26 -1.21 -14.98 3.94
N ARG A 27 -2.44 -14.45 3.91
CA ARG A 27 -3.67 -15.25 3.66
C ARG A 27 -3.82 -15.66 2.19
N LEU A 28 -3.29 -14.84 1.29
CA LEU A 28 -3.27 -15.11 -0.16
C LEU A 28 -2.08 -15.98 -0.59
N ASP A 29 -1.19 -16.35 0.33
CA ASP A 29 0.07 -17.08 0.06
C ASP A 29 0.99 -16.33 -0.91
N ILE A 30 1.03 -14.99 -0.81
CA ILE A 30 1.85 -14.10 -1.66
C ILE A 30 3.02 -13.53 -0.84
N GLU A 31 4.26 -13.75 -1.31
CA GLU A 31 5.45 -13.13 -0.70
C GLU A 31 5.69 -11.69 -1.21
N ALA A 32 5.50 -10.72 -0.32
CA ALA A 32 5.91 -9.34 -0.56
C ALA A 32 6.48 -8.66 0.70
N ASP A 33 7.43 -7.77 0.47
CA ASP A 33 7.99 -6.84 1.46
C ASP A 33 7.18 -5.56 1.46
N VAL A 34 6.52 -5.28 2.59
CA VAL A 34 5.65 -4.11 2.75
C VAL A 34 6.38 -3.05 3.55
N THR A 35 6.57 -1.87 2.97
CA THR A 35 7.19 -0.71 3.62
C THR A 35 6.16 0.39 3.84
N ALA A 36 6.07 0.92 5.05
CA ALA A 36 5.27 2.09 5.34
C ALA A 36 6.04 3.35 4.95
N SER A 37 5.39 4.30 4.27
CA SER A 37 5.98 5.59 3.92
C SER A 37 4.97 6.73 4.14
N ASP A 38 5.48 7.96 4.14
CA ASP A 38 4.68 9.17 4.09
C ASP A 38 4.71 9.77 2.68
N VAL A 39 3.81 10.73 2.42
CA VAL A 39 3.68 11.35 1.10
C VAL A 39 4.94 12.12 0.69
N ALA A 40 5.66 12.71 1.65
CA ALA A 40 6.87 13.49 1.38
C ALA A 40 8.05 12.59 0.94
N SER A 41 8.10 11.37 1.47
CA SER A 41 9.15 10.37 1.22
C SER A 41 8.73 9.34 0.17
N LEU A 42 7.52 9.42 -0.38
CA LEU A 42 6.97 8.44 -1.30
C LEU A 42 7.79 8.34 -2.60
N ALA A 43 8.21 9.47 -3.15
CA ALA A 43 8.98 9.50 -4.40
C ALA A 43 10.28 8.69 -4.34
N THR A 44 10.94 8.66 -3.19
CA THR A 44 12.18 7.90 -2.98
C THR A 44 11.89 6.49 -2.51
N THR A 45 10.91 6.31 -1.62
CA THR A 45 10.60 4.99 -1.04
C THR A 45 9.94 4.03 -2.04
N ALA A 46 9.14 4.57 -2.96
CA ALA A 46 8.46 3.81 -4.01
C ALA A 46 9.19 3.80 -5.35
N ALA A 47 10.43 4.27 -5.42
CA ALA A 47 11.21 4.32 -6.66
C ALA A 47 11.41 2.92 -7.31
N ASP A 48 11.48 1.89 -6.47
CA ASP A 48 11.67 0.47 -6.80
C ASP A 48 10.46 -0.39 -6.38
N ALA A 49 9.34 0.23 -6.00
CA ALA A 49 8.13 -0.48 -5.62
C ALA A 49 7.36 -0.95 -6.85
N GLN A 50 6.71 -2.11 -6.74
CA GLN A 50 5.79 -2.60 -7.77
C GLN A 50 4.36 -2.15 -7.47
N VAL A 51 4.01 -1.96 -6.20
CA VAL A 51 2.67 -1.54 -5.77
C VAL A 51 2.76 -0.39 -4.78
N ILE A 52 1.88 0.59 -4.93
CA ILE A 52 1.59 1.61 -3.93
C ILE A 52 0.17 1.37 -3.40
N LEU A 53 0.06 1.03 -2.12
CA LEU A 53 -1.21 0.85 -1.43
C LEU A 53 -1.57 2.15 -0.72
N THR A 54 -2.69 2.77 -1.11
CA THR A 54 -3.06 4.13 -0.67
C THR A 54 -4.56 4.32 -0.49
N SER A 55 -4.99 5.50 -0.04
CA SER A 55 -6.40 5.94 -0.08
C SER A 55 -6.72 6.85 -1.26
N PRO A 56 -8.02 7.00 -1.60
CA PRO A 56 -8.46 7.90 -2.66
C PRO A 56 -7.93 9.34 -2.50
N GLU A 57 -7.85 9.81 -1.27
CA GLU A 57 -7.44 11.18 -0.90
C GLU A 57 -5.96 11.49 -1.22
N LEU A 58 -5.15 10.45 -1.38
CA LEU A 58 -3.71 10.56 -1.58
C LEU A 58 -3.27 10.19 -2.98
N VAL A 59 -4.15 9.61 -3.81
CA VAL A 59 -3.84 9.23 -5.19
C VAL A 59 -3.28 10.41 -5.98
N ASP A 60 -3.90 11.59 -5.86
CA ASP A 60 -3.47 12.80 -6.55
C ASP A 60 -2.11 13.34 -6.07
N LYS A 61 -1.62 12.86 -4.92
CA LYS A 61 -0.31 13.23 -4.36
C LYS A 61 0.79 12.24 -4.74
N ILE A 62 0.45 11.14 -5.40
CA ILE A 62 1.42 10.15 -5.85
C ILE A 62 2.16 10.75 -7.07
N PRO A 63 3.50 10.87 -7.02
CA PRO A 63 4.27 11.32 -8.17
C PRO A 63 4.16 10.29 -9.31
N PRO A 64 4.43 10.68 -10.57
CA PRO A 64 4.47 9.74 -11.68
C PRO A 64 5.33 8.52 -11.33
N THR A 65 4.75 7.34 -11.43
CA THR A 65 5.35 6.06 -11.02
C THR A 65 4.94 4.97 -11.99
N TRP A 66 5.75 3.91 -12.03
CA TRP A 66 5.46 2.68 -12.77
C TRP A 66 4.78 1.63 -11.90
N ALA A 67 4.64 1.90 -10.59
CA ALA A 67 3.97 1.02 -9.65
C ALA A 67 2.45 1.02 -9.86
N ASP A 68 1.83 -0.14 -9.66
CA ASP A 68 0.37 -0.25 -9.62
C ASP A 68 -0.18 0.45 -8.37
N ILE A 69 -1.14 1.35 -8.58
CA ILE A 69 -1.76 2.11 -7.50
C ILE A 69 -3.01 1.35 -7.03
N VAL A 70 -2.92 0.74 -5.86
CA VAL A 70 -4.03 0.04 -5.22
C VAL A 70 -4.68 0.96 -4.20
N VAL A 71 -5.96 1.24 -4.41
CA VAL A 71 -6.71 2.19 -3.58
C VAL A 71 -7.65 1.45 -2.64
N VAL A 72 -7.54 1.73 -1.34
CA VAL A 72 -8.40 1.22 -0.26
C VAL A 72 -9.14 2.35 0.41
N GLN A 73 -10.42 2.15 0.75
CA GLN A 73 -11.24 3.14 1.43
C GLN A 73 -11.04 3.08 2.95
N ASN A 74 -10.81 1.89 3.50
CA ASN A 74 -10.65 1.70 4.93
C ASN A 74 -9.39 0.88 5.26
N TYR A 75 -8.42 1.53 5.91
CA TYR A 75 -7.12 0.92 6.26
C TYR A 75 -7.20 -0.21 7.29
N VAL A 76 -8.34 -0.38 7.97
CA VAL A 76 -8.55 -1.47 8.93
C VAL A 76 -9.51 -2.54 8.42
N ASP A 77 -10.13 -2.34 7.26
CA ASP A 77 -10.98 -3.35 6.64
C ASP A 77 -10.11 -4.40 5.96
N MET A 78 -9.85 -5.50 6.67
CA MET A 78 -9.01 -6.58 6.17
C MET A 78 -9.60 -7.27 4.93
N ALA A 79 -10.94 -7.32 4.81
CA ALA A 79 -11.58 -7.95 3.67
C ALA A 79 -11.44 -7.08 2.41
N GLU A 80 -11.56 -5.76 2.56
CA GLU A 80 -11.29 -4.82 1.46
C GLU A 80 -9.83 -4.94 1.00
N ILE A 81 -8.88 -4.91 1.94
CA ILE A 81 -7.45 -4.97 1.62
C ILE A 81 -7.10 -6.29 0.90
N GLU A 82 -7.61 -7.42 1.40
CA GLU A 82 -7.41 -8.73 0.80
C GLU A 82 -7.96 -8.79 -0.62
N GLN A 83 -9.19 -8.34 -0.85
CA GLN A 83 -9.79 -8.30 -2.18
C GLN A 83 -8.99 -7.41 -3.14
N LYS A 84 -8.61 -6.21 -2.70
CA LYS A 84 -7.88 -5.24 -3.53
C LYS A 84 -6.48 -5.72 -3.90
N LEU A 85 -5.79 -6.36 -2.96
CA LEU A 85 -4.48 -6.95 -3.22
C LEU A 85 -4.60 -8.18 -4.12
N PHE A 86 -5.63 -9.01 -3.94
CA PHE A 86 -5.90 -10.15 -4.82
C PHE A 86 -6.19 -9.69 -6.25
N ASP A 87 -7.08 -8.70 -6.44
CA ASP A 87 -7.42 -8.19 -7.77
C ASP A 87 -6.21 -7.55 -8.50
N ALA A 88 -5.24 -7.03 -7.74
CA ALA A 88 -4.05 -6.39 -8.30
C ALA A 88 -2.90 -7.37 -8.55
N LEU A 89 -2.82 -8.48 -7.82
CA LEU A 89 -1.66 -9.38 -7.79
C LEU A 89 -1.95 -10.82 -8.26
N GLY A 90 -3.22 -11.24 -8.26
CA GLY A 90 -3.68 -12.56 -8.70
C GLY A 90 -4.07 -12.59 -10.16
#